data_AF-A0A4P6DV45-F1
#
_entry.id   AF-A0A4P6DV45-F1
#
_cell.length_a   1.000
_cell.length_b   1.000
_cell.length_c   1.000
_cell.angle_alpha   90.00
_cell.angle_beta   90.00
_cell.angle_gamma   90.00
#
_symmetry.space_group_name_H-M   'P 1'
#
loop_
_entity.id
_entity.type
_entity.pdbx_description
1 polymer ?
#
loop_
_entity_poly.entity_id
_entity_poly.type
_entity_poly.pdbx_seq_one_letter_code
_entity_poly.pdbx_strand_id
1 'polypeptide(L)'
;MVVDPQLKTRIAAYVRNIYAEQGHGYGVAKIVNAIQGSRSLNVTGCGLDRVDGYGSAPHATSAQIRAAVKQLLSDGVLVHGEHKALEPADPTARPRTS
;
A
#
# COMPACT_ATOMS: atom_id res chain seq x y z
N MET A 1 0.49 20.13 4.06
CA MET A 1 0.52 19.38 2.78
C MET A 1 -0.78 18.60 2.68
N VAL A 2 -1.64 18.95 1.72
CA VAL A 2 -2.88 18.19 1.48
C VAL A 2 -2.47 16.90 0.76
N VAL A 3 -2.74 15.75 1.35
CA VAL A 3 -2.50 14.46 0.71
C VAL A 3 -3.67 14.17 -0.22
N ASP A 4 -3.35 13.77 -1.45
CA ASP A 4 -4.35 13.40 -2.44
C ASP A 4 -5.22 12.22 -1.93
N PRO A 5 -6.54 12.38 -1.82
CA PRO A 5 -7.42 11.33 -1.30
C PRO A 5 -7.44 10.10 -2.20
N GLN A 6 -7.30 10.27 -3.52
CA GLN A 6 -7.26 9.15 -4.46
C GLN A 6 -6.01 8.29 -4.25
N LEU A 7 -4.86 8.92 -3.98
CA LEU A 7 -3.62 8.25 -3.61
C LEU A 7 -3.78 7.44 -2.32
N LYS A 8 -4.45 7.99 -1.29
CA LYS A 8 -4.74 7.24 -0.05
C LYS A 8 -5.58 5.99 -0.35
N THR A 9 -6.66 6.13 -1.11
CA THR A 9 -7.53 5.01 -1.46
C THR A 9 -6.79 3.92 -2.24
N ARG A 10 -5.95 4.32 -3.21
CA ARG A 10 -5.11 3.38 -3.98
C ARG A 10 -4.14 2.61 -3.08
N ILE A 11 -3.43 3.29 -2.18
CA ILE A 11 -2.48 2.67 -1.25
C ILE A 11 -3.19 1.71 -0.30
N ALA A 12 -4.31 2.12 0.30
CA ALA A 12 -5.06 1.29 1.22
C ALA A 12 -5.62 0.03 0.53
N ALA A 13 -6.18 0.18 -0.69
CA ALA A 13 -6.65 -0.94 -1.49
C ALA A 13 -5.50 -1.91 -1.83
N TYR A 14 -4.36 -1.37 -2.25
CA TYR A 14 -3.20 -2.17 -2.62
C TYR A 14 -2.63 -2.98 -1.44
N VAL A 15 -2.46 -2.35 -0.27
CA VAL A 15 -1.99 -3.06 0.94
C VAL A 15 -2.97 -4.15 1.38
N ARG A 16 -4.28 -3.91 1.25
CA ARG A 16 -5.30 -4.95 1.52
C ARG A 16 -5.21 -6.10 0.52
N ASN A 17 -5.06 -5.81 -0.78
CA ASN A 17 -4.96 -6.84 -1.81
C ASN A 17 -3.70 -7.70 -1.61
N ILE A 18 -2.57 -7.08 -1.27
CA ILE A 18 -1.35 -7.79 -0.88
C ILE A 18 -1.63 -8.76 0.27
N TYR A 19 -2.26 -8.26 1.34
CA TYR A 19 -2.53 -9.08 2.52
C TYR A 19 -3.50 -10.23 2.21
N ALA A 20 -4.52 -9.99 1.37
CA ALA A 20 -5.47 -11.01 0.96
C ALA A 20 -4.84 -12.10 0.09
N GLU A 21 -3.89 -11.75 -0.79
CA GLU A 21 -3.23 -12.71 -1.69
C GLU A 21 -2.05 -13.43 -1.03
N GLN A 22 -1.32 -12.76 -0.14
CA GLN A 22 -0.03 -13.23 0.38
C GLN A 22 -0.02 -13.50 1.88
N GLY A 23 -1.05 -13.07 2.62
CA GLY A 23 -1.21 -13.30 4.07
C GLY A 23 -0.29 -12.47 4.96
N HIS A 24 0.49 -11.54 4.40
CA HIS A 24 1.40 -10.68 5.16
C HIS A 24 1.62 -9.33 4.47
N GLY A 25 2.06 -8.33 5.25
CA GLY A 25 2.37 -7.00 4.75
C GLY A 25 3.82 -6.82 4.28
N TYR A 26 4.11 -5.64 3.74
CA TYR A 26 5.47 -5.25 3.34
C TYR A 26 5.87 -3.88 3.87
N GLY A 27 7.17 -3.66 4.02
CA GLY A 27 7.70 -2.37 4.45
C GLY A 27 7.36 -1.22 3.47
N VAL A 28 7.23 -0.01 4.02
CA VAL A 28 6.86 1.22 3.30
C VAL A 28 7.66 1.43 2.01
N ALA A 29 8.96 1.14 2.02
CA ALA A 29 9.82 1.32 0.84
C ALA A 29 9.39 0.43 -0.35
N LYS A 30 8.99 -0.81 -0.08
CA LYS A 30 8.49 -1.72 -1.12
C LYS A 30 7.14 -1.26 -1.65
N ILE A 31 6.24 -0.83 -0.76
CA ILE A 31 4.94 -0.27 -1.16
C ILE A 31 5.11 0.97 -2.04
N VAL A 32 6.03 1.88 -1.69
CA VAL A 32 6.35 3.05 -2.51
C VAL A 32 6.79 2.63 -3.92
N ASN A 33 7.77 1.73 -4.02
CA ASN A 33 8.28 1.26 -5.30
C ASN A 33 7.19 0.57 -6.14
N ALA A 34 6.34 -0.24 -5.50
CA ALA A 34 5.27 -0.94 -6.19
C ALA A 34 4.16 0.00 -6.69
N ILE A 35 3.75 0.99 -5.89
CA ILE A 35 2.76 2.01 -6.28
C ILE A 35 3.27 2.84 -7.47
N GLN A 36 4.58 3.08 -7.53
CA GLN A 36 5.23 3.76 -8.65
C GLN A 36 5.44 2.85 -9.88
N GLY A 37 5.16 1.55 -9.79
CA GLY A 37 5.34 0.61 -10.90
C GLY A 37 6.81 0.22 -11.14
N SER A 38 7.65 0.24 -10.11
CA SER A 38 9.04 -0.15 -10.19
C SER A 38 9.19 -1.65 -10.45
N ARG A 39 9.99 -2.02 -11.45
CA ARG A 39 10.34 -3.42 -11.79
C ARG A 39 11.55 -3.96 -11.02
N SER A 40 11.95 -3.30 -9.94
CA SER A 40 13.08 -3.78 -9.12
C SER A 40 12.82 -5.17 -8.54
N LEU A 41 13.88 -5.96 -8.32
CA LEU A 41 13.78 -7.30 -7.71
C LEU A 41 13.09 -7.29 -6.33
N ASN A 42 13.16 -6.17 -5.62
CA ASN A 42 12.46 -5.98 -4.34
C ASN A 42 10.93 -5.94 -4.47
N VAL A 43 10.41 -5.74 -5.68
CA VAL A 43 8.99 -5.74 -6.03
C VAL A 43 8.64 -7.05 -6.74
N THR A 44 9.33 -7.36 -7.84
CA THR A 44 9.03 -8.53 -8.68
C THR A 44 9.40 -9.86 -8.00
N GLY A 45 10.49 -9.90 -7.24
CA GLY A 45 10.88 -11.08 -6.44
C GLY A 45 9.93 -11.37 -5.28
N CYS A 46 9.11 -10.39 -4.87
CA CYS A 46 8.06 -10.55 -3.86
C CYS A 46 6.67 -10.72 -4.50
N GLY A 47 6.57 -10.81 -5.83
CA GLY A 47 5.29 -10.94 -6.55
C GLY A 47 4.35 -9.73 -6.41
N LEU A 48 4.85 -8.58 -5.93
CA LEU A 48 4.07 -7.36 -5.75
C LEU A 48 3.55 -6.79 -7.08
N ASP A 49 4.25 -7.06 -8.17
CA ASP A 49 3.88 -6.68 -9.53
C ASP A 49 2.63 -7.40 -10.06
N ARG A 50 2.20 -8.47 -9.40
CA ARG A 50 1.04 -9.30 -9.79
C ARG A 50 -0.23 -8.96 -9.01
N VAL A 51 -0.10 -8.17 -7.94
CA VAL A 51 -1.21 -7.79 -7.07
C VAL A 51 -1.94 -6.58 -7.66
N ASP A 52 -3.27 -6.61 -7.64
CA ASP A 52 -4.09 -5.49 -8.12
C ASP A 52 -3.81 -4.19 -7.34
N GLY A 53 -3.46 -3.12 -8.05
CA GLY A 53 -3.01 -1.84 -7.51
C GLY A 53 -1.53 -1.53 -7.70
N TYR A 54 -0.74 -2.49 -8.23
CA TYR A 54 0.62 -2.23 -8.70
C TYR A 54 0.63 -1.15 -9.79
N GLY A 55 1.56 -0.20 -9.69
CA GLY A 55 1.69 0.90 -10.66
C GLY A 55 0.50 1.85 -10.70
N SER A 56 -0.36 1.87 -9.67
CA SER A 56 -1.57 2.70 -9.65
C SER A 56 -1.32 4.21 -9.53
N ALA A 57 -0.09 4.63 -9.19
CA ALA A 57 0.29 6.05 -9.14
C ALA A 57 1.75 6.25 -9.58
N PRO A 58 2.07 6.08 -10.88
CA PRO A 58 3.45 6.14 -11.38
C PRO A 58 4.06 7.56 -11.27
N HIS A 59 3.21 8.59 -11.25
CA HIS A 59 3.63 9.99 -11.14
C HIS A 59 3.75 10.49 -9.70
N ALA A 60 3.30 9.72 -8.71
CA ALA A 60 3.39 10.12 -7.32
C ALA A 60 4.83 10.05 -6.82
N THR A 61 5.30 11.10 -6.17
CA THR A 61 6.63 11.12 -5.55
C THR A 61 6.66 10.23 -4.30
N SER A 62 7.83 9.71 -3.95
CA SER A 62 8.01 8.92 -2.73
C SER A 62 7.58 9.70 -1.47
N ALA A 63 7.75 11.03 -1.46
CA ALA A 63 7.31 11.88 -0.36
C ALA A 63 5.78 11.93 -0.25
N GLN A 64 5.06 12.08 -1.37
CA GLN A 64 3.59 12.05 -1.39
C GLN A 64 3.05 10.68 -0.93
N ILE A 65 3.63 9.59 -1.41
CA ILE A 65 3.22 8.23 -1.02
C ILE A 65 3.46 8.01 0.48
N ARG A 66 4.63 8.41 1.00
CA ARG A 66 4.93 8.30 2.44
C ARG A 66 4.02 9.17 3.29
N ALA A 67 3.68 10.38 2.84
CA ALA A 67 2.73 11.23 3.53
C ALA A 67 1.32 10.60 3.56
N ALA A 68 0.90 9.97 2.47
CA ALA A 68 -0.35 9.23 2.39
C ALA A 68 -0.38 8.01 3.32
N VAL A 69 0.68 7.21 3.32
CA VAL A 69 0.85 6.09 4.26
C VAL A 69 0.77 6.59 5.71
N LYS A 70 1.47 7.68 6.04
CA LYS A 70 1.44 8.26 7.39
C LYS A 70 0.03 8.67 7.80
N GLN A 71 -0.74 9.30 6.91
CA GLN A 71 -2.14 9.62 7.19
C GLN A 71 -2.98 8.37 7.36
N LEU A 72 -2.83 7.34 6.52
CA LEU A 72 -3.57 6.09 6.67
C LEU A 72 -3.29 5.36 7.99
N LEU A 73 -2.07 5.44 8.49
CA LEU A 73 -1.70 4.96 9.82
C LEU A 73 -2.35 5.78 10.94
N SER A 74 -2.37 7.12 10.80
CA SER A 74 -3.05 8.01 11.76
C SER A 74 -4.58 7.84 11.75
N ASP A 75 -5.15 7.59 10.57
CA ASP A 75 -6.59 7.35 10.34
C ASP A 75 -7.01 5.94 10.82
N GLY A 76 -6.07 5.08 11.23
CA GLY A 76 -6.33 3.70 11.67
C GLY A 76 -6.76 2.76 10.55
N VAL A 77 -6.53 3.13 9.29
CA VAL A 77 -6.86 2.30 8.12
C VAL A 77 -5.77 1.25 7.87
N LEU A 78 -4.52 1.65 8.09
CA LEU A 78 -3.36 0.76 8.07
C LEU A 78 -2.75 0.68 9.46
N VAL A 79 -2.03 -0.40 9.73
CA VAL A 79 -1.25 -0.59 10.94
C VAL A 79 0.17 -1.06 10.60
N HIS A 80 1.07 -0.90 11.57
CA HIS A 80 2.36 -1.57 11.53
C HIS A 80 2.22 -2.98 12.12
N GLY A 81 2.34 -3.99 11.26
CA GLY A 81 2.44 -5.39 11.66
C GLY A 81 3.86 -5.79 12.05
N GLU A 82 4.13 -7.08 11.98
CA GLU A 82 5.45 -7.63 12.33
C GLU A 82 6.56 -6.98 11.47
N HIS A 83 7.73 -6.76 12.06
CA HIS A 83 8.87 -6.13 11.38
C HIS A 83 8.58 -4.76 10.71
N LYS A 84 7.57 -4.01 11.19
CA LYS A 84 7.11 -2.74 10.62
C LYS A 84 6.52 -2.88 9.21
N ALA A 85 6.00 -4.07 8.87
CA ALA A 85 5.20 -4.27 7.67
C ALA A 85 3.95 -3.39 7.70
N LEU A 86 3.54 -2.87 6.54
CA LEU A 86 2.23 -2.22 6.41
C LEU A 86 1.18 -3.29 6.17
N GLU A 87 0.19 -3.30 7.04
CA GLU A 87 -0.93 -4.23 7.01
C GLU A 87 -2.26 -3.46 7.10
N PRO A 88 -3.36 -3.99 6.55
CA PRO A 88 -4.68 -3.42 6.79
C PRO A 88 -5.04 -3.56 8.27
N ALA A 89 -5.66 -2.52 8.85
CA ALA A 89 -6.09 -2.57 10.26
C ALA A 89 -7.17 -3.64 10.52
N ASP A 90 -8.00 -3.90 9.52
CA ASP A 90 -8.95 -5.01 9.50
C ASP A 90 -8.66 -5.89 8.28
N PRO A 91 -8.02 -7.06 8.46
CA PRO A 91 -7.69 -7.99 7.37
C PRO A 91 -8.93 -8.64 6.75
N THR A 92 -10.11 -8.52 7.38
CA THR A 92 -11.38 -9.10 6.93
C THR A 92 -12.38 -8.07 6.38
N ALA A 93 -12.10 -6.77 6.53
CA ALA A 93 -12.94 -5.71 6.01
C ALA A 93 -12.93 -5.70 4.47
N ARG A 94 -13.89 -6.42 3.88
CA ARG A 94 -14.28 -6.21 2.49
C ARG A 94 -14.63 -4.72 2.30
N PRO A 95 -14.24 -4.09 1.17
CA PRO A 95 -14.68 -2.75 0.87
C PRO A 95 -16.21 -2.74 0.92
N ARG A 96 -16.79 -1.87 1.76
CA ARG A 96 -18.23 -1.63 1.76
C ARG A 96 -18.58 -1.07 0.39
N THR A 97 -19.12 -1.92 -0.48
CA THR A 97 -19.82 -1.49 -1.68
C THR A 97 -21.14 -0.90 -1.18
N SER A 98 -21.26 0.43 -1.27
CA SER A 98 -22.55 1.13 -1.20
C SER A 98 -22.85 1.67 -2.58
#